data_AF-A0A958KPA6-F1
#
_entry.id   AF-A0A958KPA6-F1
#
_cell.length_a   1.000
_cell.length_b   1.000
_cell.length_c   1.000
_cell.angle_alpha   90.00
_cell.angle_beta   90.00
_cell.angle_gamma   90.00
#
_symmetry.space_group_name_H-M   'P 1'
#
loop_
_entity.id
_entity.type
_entity.pdbx_description
1 polymer ?
#
loop_
_entity_poly.entity_id
_entity_poly.type
_entity_poly.pdbx_seq_one_letter_code
_entity_poly.pdbx_strand_id
1 'polypeptide(L)'
;LLSSLELSLSPALSKASASLSAKEKRSSSFLYSGFFNLVLLLCVCFGLNLGSRLSPNVIGIDAVQPHGAVAALEKELNSDSDSPKVFHSPDWGGYLSFLLWPQLKTYVDDRNVLNGREYYERFFTLSLGKPGWSQLLQQENFDFALLRPQMPLNVLLSARKDWEQIYQDEDAVLYKKISGEAATDPSR
;
A
#
# COMPACT_ATOMS: atom_id res chain seq x y z
N LEU A 1 54.66 62.39 6.28
CA LEU A 1 55.66 61.29 6.33
C LEU A 1 55.06 60.04 6.99
N LEU A 2 53.89 59.61 6.53
CA LEU A 2 53.20 58.39 7.00
C LEU A 2 52.51 57.74 5.79
N SER A 3 53.26 57.43 4.73
CA SER A 3 52.71 56.72 3.56
C SER A 3 53.64 55.67 2.96
N SER A 4 54.62 55.18 3.70
CA SER A 4 55.60 54.22 3.18
C SER A 4 55.78 52.99 4.06
N LEU A 5 54.79 52.69 4.91
CA LEU A 5 54.69 51.44 5.67
C LEU A 5 53.73 50.46 4.96
N GLU A 6 53.72 50.47 3.62
CA GLU A 6 53.21 49.31 2.89
C GLU A 6 54.30 48.25 2.91
N LEU A 7 54.24 47.46 3.98
CA LEU A 7 54.97 46.23 4.20
C LEU A 7 54.90 45.40 2.91
N SER A 8 56.02 45.34 2.18
CA SER A 8 56.23 44.43 1.05
C SER A 8 56.16 42.99 1.56
N LEU A 9 54.94 42.47 1.66
CA LEU A 9 54.66 41.08 1.93
C LEU A 9 55.21 40.29 0.74
N SER A 10 56.30 39.56 0.99
CA SER A 10 57.04 38.83 -0.04
C SER A 10 56.12 37.87 -0.83
N PRO A 11 56.42 37.61 -2.11
CA PRO A 11 55.61 36.73 -2.96
C PRO A 11 55.50 35.29 -2.40
N ALA A 12 56.42 34.88 -1.52
CA ALA A 12 56.37 33.60 -0.83
C ALA A 12 55.23 33.53 0.21
N LEU A 13 55.01 34.61 0.97
CA LEU A 13 53.94 34.68 1.97
C LEU A 13 52.56 34.72 1.31
N SER A 14 52.42 35.42 0.18
CA SER A 14 51.19 35.43 -0.61
C SER A 14 50.85 34.04 -1.18
N LYS A 15 51.85 33.28 -1.66
CA LYS A 15 51.64 31.89 -2.12
C LYS A 15 51.26 30.95 -0.97
N ALA A 16 51.88 31.12 0.20
CA ALA A 16 51.57 30.30 1.38
C ALA A 16 50.17 30.58 1.94
N SER A 17 49.73 31.85 1.98
CA SER A 17 48.37 32.18 2.41
C SER A 17 47.31 31.69 1.42
N ALA A 18 47.59 31.80 0.11
CA ALA A 18 46.70 31.27 -0.93
C ALA A 18 46.57 29.74 -0.86
N SER A 19 47.66 29.01 -0.60
CA SER A 19 47.63 27.55 -0.49
C SER A 19 46.91 27.07 0.77
N LEU A 20 47.08 27.77 1.90
CA LEU A 20 46.34 27.50 3.13
C LEU A 20 44.84 27.80 2.96
N SER A 21 44.48 28.94 2.36
CA SER A 21 43.09 29.29 2.07
C SER A 21 42.43 28.30 1.09
N ALA A 22 43.16 27.83 0.08
CA ALA A 22 42.69 26.80 -0.84
C ALA A 22 42.50 25.44 -0.15
N LYS A 23 43.40 25.06 0.76
CA LYS A 23 43.30 23.84 1.56
C LYS A 23 42.12 23.88 2.52
N GLU A 24 41.89 25.03 3.16
CA GLU A 24 40.75 25.27 4.06
C GLU A 24 39.41 25.23 3.30
N LYS A 25 39.32 25.90 2.14
CA LYS A 25 38.14 25.91 1.28
C LYS A 25 37.81 24.53 0.70
N ARG A 26 38.82 23.71 0.41
CA ARG A 26 38.65 22.32 -0.06
C ARG A 26 38.26 21.35 1.05
N SER A 27 38.74 21.58 2.28
CA SER A 27 38.37 20.78 3.45
C SER A 27 36.95 21.09 3.92
N SER A 28 36.55 22.36 3.92
CA SER A 28 35.22 22.77 4.36
C SER A 28 34.11 22.30 3.41
N SER A 29 34.30 22.35 2.09
CA SER A 29 33.31 21.83 1.13
C SER A 29 33.07 20.32 1.27
N PHE A 30 34.11 19.54 1.59
CA PHE A 30 33.99 18.11 1.85
C PHE A 30 33.25 17.82 3.17
N LEU A 31 33.53 18.61 4.21
CA LEU A 31 32.85 18.51 5.51
C LEU A 31 31.36 18.92 5.43
N TYR A 32 31.04 20.00 4.71
CA TYR A 32 29.64 20.42 4.50
C TYR A 32 28.87 19.41 3.64
N SER A 33 29.48 18.84 2.61
CA SER A 33 28.87 17.80 1.79
C SER A 33 28.65 16.51 2.60
N GLY A 34 29.61 16.09 3.42
CA GLY A 34 29.46 14.94 4.31
C GLY A 34 28.36 15.13 5.35
N PHE A 35 28.32 16.30 5.99
CA PHE A 35 27.28 16.65 6.95
C PHE A 35 25.89 16.69 6.30
N PHE A 36 25.77 17.32 5.12
CA PHE A 36 24.51 17.37 4.39
C PHE A 36 24.01 15.98 3.99
N ASN A 37 24.88 15.12 3.46
CA ASN A 37 24.54 13.74 3.11
C ASN A 37 24.14 12.93 4.35
N LEU A 38 24.80 13.16 5.50
CA LEU A 38 24.45 12.52 6.77
C LEU A 38 23.07 12.97 7.25
N VAL A 39 22.78 14.26 7.22
CA VAL A 39 21.46 14.81 7.59
C VAL A 39 20.38 14.27 6.65
N LEU A 40 20.64 14.22 5.34
CA LEU A 40 19.71 13.64 4.37
C LEU A 40 19.42 12.16 4.70
N LEU A 41 20.47 11.38 4.98
CA LEU A 41 20.34 9.97 5.33
C LEU A 41 19.55 9.79 6.63
N LEU A 42 19.81 10.62 7.65
CA LEU A 42 19.06 10.61 8.90
C LEU A 42 17.58 10.98 8.68
N CYS A 43 17.29 11.99 7.86
CA CYS A 43 15.92 12.35 7.51
C CYS A 43 15.19 11.22 6.78
N VAL A 44 15.86 10.54 5.84
CA VAL A 44 15.30 9.37 5.15
C VAL A 44 15.06 8.23 6.13
N CYS A 45 16.04 7.88 6.97
CA CYS A 45 15.89 6.82 7.97
C CYS A 45 14.78 7.13 8.99
N PHE A 46 14.69 8.39 9.44
CA PHE A 46 13.65 8.82 10.35
C PHE A 46 12.26 8.80 9.69
N GLY A 47 12.15 9.30 8.46
CA GLY A 47 10.92 9.24 7.67
C GLY A 47 10.46 7.81 7.41
N LEU A 48 11.39 6.89 7.10
CA LEU A 48 11.08 5.47 6.92
C LEU A 48 10.67 4.80 8.24
N ASN A 49 11.35 5.09 9.36
CA ASN A 49 11.00 4.52 10.67
C ASN A 49 9.66 5.04 11.19
N LEU A 50 9.39 6.32 11.01
CA LEU A 50 8.13 6.93 11.41
C LEU A 50 6.99 6.47 10.49
N GLY A 51 7.24 6.42 9.18
CA GLY A 51 6.29 5.92 8.18
C GLY A 51 5.91 4.46 8.40
N SER A 52 6.88 3.57 8.67
CA SER A 52 6.59 2.15 8.94
C SER A 52 5.82 1.94 10.24
N ARG A 53 5.98 2.82 11.24
CA ARG A 53 5.20 2.76 12.49
C ARG A 53 3.81 3.35 12.37
N LEU A 54 3.64 4.40 11.57
CA LEU A 54 2.34 5.04 11.36
C LEU A 54 1.50 4.31 10.31
N SER A 55 2.13 3.60 9.37
CA SER A 55 1.47 2.87 8.31
C SER A 55 2.37 1.71 7.85
N PRO A 56 2.37 0.57 8.57
CA PRO A 56 3.20 -0.59 8.21
C PRO A 56 2.99 -1.08 6.77
N ASN A 57 1.85 -0.72 6.15
CA ASN A 57 1.47 -1.12 4.79
C ASN A 57 1.88 -0.15 3.65
N VAL A 58 2.66 0.91 3.89
CA VAL A 58 3.02 1.88 2.82
C VAL A 58 4.04 1.31 1.82
N ILE A 59 4.86 0.35 2.26
CA ILE A 59 5.71 -0.44 1.37
C ILE A 59 5.02 -1.80 1.28
N GLY A 60 4.32 -2.09 0.18
CA GLY A 60 3.52 -3.30 0.00
C GLY A 60 4.34 -4.60 -0.09
N ILE A 61 5.13 -4.90 0.93
CA ILE A 61 5.98 -6.10 1.06
C ILE A 61 5.42 -7.07 2.11
N ASP A 62 4.21 -6.86 2.59
CA ASP A 62 3.48 -7.91 3.30
C ASP A 62 2.63 -8.66 2.27
N ALA A 63 3.30 -9.44 1.42
CA ALA A 63 2.68 -10.38 0.47
C ALA A 63 2.11 -11.60 1.22
N VAL A 64 1.26 -11.32 2.22
CA VAL A 64 0.55 -12.32 2.99
C VAL A 64 -0.51 -12.93 2.07
N GLN A 65 -0.32 -14.22 1.78
CA GLN A 65 -1.21 -15.01 0.94
C GLN A 65 -2.30 -15.67 1.80
N PRO A 66 -3.58 -15.58 1.39
CA PRO A 66 -4.71 -16.00 2.22
C PRO A 66 -4.97 -17.51 2.12
N HIS A 67 -3.97 -18.34 2.42
CA HIS A 67 -4.00 -19.80 2.20
C HIS A 67 -5.24 -20.48 2.81
N GLY A 68 -5.50 -20.23 4.09
CA GLY A 68 -6.60 -20.86 4.81
C GLY A 68 -7.97 -20.42 4.28
N ALA A 69 -8.11 -19.13 3.97
CA ALA A 69 -9.35 -18.60 3.39
C ALA A 69 -9.57 -19.09 1.95
N VAL A 70 -8.52 -19.28 1.15
CA VAL A 70 -8.64 -19.89 -0.19
C VAL A 70 -9.06 -21.35 -0.10
N ALA A 71 -8.50 -22.12 0.83
CA ALA A 71 -8.93 -23.50 1.06
C ALA A 71 -10.40 -23.59 1.52
N ALA A 72 -10.87 -22.62 2.30
CA ALA A 72 -12.29 -22.52 2.66
C ALA A 72 -13.15 -22.16 1.44
N LEU A 73 -12.71 -21.19 0.62
CA LEU A 73 -13.40 -20.80 -0.61
C LEU A 73 -13.51 -21.98 -1.58
N GLU A 74 -12.42 -22.73 -1.80
CA GLU A 74 -12.40 -23.90 -2.69
C GLU A 74 -13.45 -24.95 -2.32
N LYS A 75 -13.67 -25.19 -1.02
CA LYS A 75 -14.73 -26.11 -0.55
C LYS A 75 -16.12 -25.64 -0.96
N GLU A 76 -16.35 -24.33 -0.97
CA GLU A 76 -17.62 -23.74 -1.40
C GLU A 76 -17.78 -23.78 -2.92
N LEU A 77 -16.71 -23.57 -3.69
CA LEU A 77 -16.77 -23.60 -5.16
C LEU A 77 -17.10 -25.00 -5.71
N ASN A 78 -16.73 -26.05 -4.98
CA ASN A 78 -17.07 -27.44 -5.34
C ASN A 78 -18.58 -27.76 -5.19
N SER A 79 -19.40 -26.82 -4.72
CA SER A 79 -20.85 -27.00 -4.57
C SER A 79 -21.63 -26.28 -5.69
N ASP A 80 -22.05 -27.02 -6.72
CA ASP A 80 -23.07 -26.73 -7.77
C ASP A 80 -23.16 -25.32 -8.41
N SER A 81 -22.23 -24.39 -8.15
CA SER A 81 -22.30 -23.00 -8.63
C SER A 81 -21.50 -22.85 -9.92
N ASP A 82 -22.21 -22.56 -11.01
CA ASP A 82 -21.59 -22.22 -12.29
C ASP A 82 -20.92 -20.83 -12.21
N SER A 83 -19.60 -20.81 -12.07
CA SER A 83 -18.73 -19.61 -12.16
C SER A 83 -19.00 -18.50 -11.12
N PRO A 84 -18.68 -18.72 -9.84
CA PRO A 84 -18.88 -17.74 -8.77
C PRO A 84 -18.02 -16.48 -8.95
N LYS A 85 -18.54 -15.33 -8.50
CA LYS A 85 -17.84 -14.03 -8.53
C LYS A 85 -17.34 -13.65 -7.13
N VAL A 86 -16.03 -13.52 -6.98
CA VAL A 86 -15.36 -13.24 -5.70
C VAL A 86 -14.79 -11.82 -5.70
N PHE A 87 -15.21 -10.99 -4.75
CA PHE A 87 -14.52 -9.73 -4.46
C PHE A 87 -13.28 -10.02 -3.60
N HIS A 88 -12.11 -9.49 -3.98
CA HIS A 88 -10.86 -9.73 -3.26
C HIS A 88 -9.90 -8.54 -3.35
N SER A 89 -8.87 -8.55 -2.50
CA SER A 89 -7.76 -7.58 -2.60
C SER A 89 -7.04 -7.72 -3.95
N PRO A 90 -6.68 -6.62 -4.65
CA PRO A 90 -6.13 -6.68 -6.00
C PRO A 90 -4.86 -7.53 -6.12
N ASP A 91 -4.04 -7.53 -5.08
CA ASP A 91 -2.77 -8.25 -5.02
C ASP A 91 -2.93 -9.77 -4.84
N TRP A 92 -4.14 -10.26 -4.53
CA TRP A 92 -4.44 -11.70 -4.48
C TRP A 92 -4.91 -12.26 -5.83
N GLY A 93 -5.08 -11.43 -6.86
CA GLY A 93 -5.62 -11.84 -8.16
C GLY A 93 -4.81 -12.95 -8.84
N GLY A 94 -3.49 -12.82 -8.93
CA GLY A 94 -2.65 -13.85 -9.54
C GLY A 94 -2.62 -15.14 -8.71
N TYR A 95 -2.62 -15.03 -7.39
CA TYR A 95 -2.65 -16.18 -6.48
C TYR A 95 -3.94 -16.99 -6.62
N LEU A 96 -5.10 -16.33 -6.60
CA LEU A 96 -6.40 -16.95 -6.79
C LEU A 96 -6.53 -17.57 -8.19
N SER A 97 -6.07 -16.86 -9.22
CA SER A 97 -6.07 -17.37 -10.59
C SER A 97 -5.19 -18.60 -10.75
N PHE A 98 -4.04 -18.65 -10.09
CA PHE A 98 -3.12 -19.78 -10.16
C PHE A 98 -3.72 -21.06 -9.54
N LEU A 99 -4.41 -20.93 -8.41
CA LEU A 99 -4.93 -22.09 -7.67
C LEU A 99 -6.32 -22.55 -8.13
N LEU A 100 -7.20 -21.61 -8.48
CA LEU A 100 -8.63 -21.89 -8.67
C LEU A 100 -9.09 -21.85 -10.13
N TRP A 101 -8.18 -21.65 -11.09
CA TRP A 101 -8.54 -21.77 -12.51
C TRP A 101 -8.80 -23.24 -12.88
N PRO A 102 -9.83 -23.55 -13.71
CA PRO A 102 -10.76 -22.66 -14.39
C PRO A 102 -12.04 -22.33 -13.61
N GLN A 103 -12.18 -22.83 -12.38
CA GLN A 103 -13.39 -22.75 -11.57
C GLN A 103 -13.72 -21.32 -11.13
N LEU A 104 -12.70 -20.51 -10.86
CA LEU A 104 -12.83 -19.09 -10.51
C LEU A 104 -12.12 -18.21 -11.54
N LYS A 105 -12.86 -17.23 -12.08
CA LYS A 105 -12.27 -16.09 -12.79
C LYS A 105 -12.20 -14.92 -11.82
N THR A 106 -10.99 -14.47 -11.53
CA THR A 106 -10.79 -13.38 -10.56
C THR A 106 -11.43 -12.10 -11.03
N TYR A 107 -12.02 -11.37 -10.09
CA TYR A 107 -12.62 -10.07 -10.38
C TYR A 107 -11.56 -9.03 -10.77
N VAL A 108 -10.34 -9.18 -10.22
CA VAL A 108 -9.18 -8.47 -10.73
C VAL A 108 -7.94 -9.32 -10.90
N ASP A 109 -7.22 -8.97 -11.95
CA ASP A 109 -5.90 -9.44 -12.26
C ASP A 109 -4.85 -8.50 -11.66
N ASP A 110 -3.89 -9.03 -10.92
CA ASP A 110 -2.82 -8.25 -10.27
C ASP A 110 -1.86 -7.60 -11.28
N ARG A 111 -1.98 -7.94 -12.56
CA ARG A 111 -1.38 -7.23 -13.69
C ARG A 111 -2.12 -5.90 -13.92
N ASN A 112 -1.80 -4.91 -13.08
CA ASN A 112 -2.40 -3.56 -13.03
C ASN A 112 -2.53 -2.81 -14.39
N VAL A 113 -1.83 -3.24 -15.44
CA VAL A 113 -1.89 -2.65 -16.80
C VAL A 113 -3.27 -2.81 -17.45
N LEU A 114 -4.05 -3.81 -17.03
CA LEU A 114 -5.33 -4.15 -17.65
C LEU A 114 -6.54 -3.49 -16.97
N ASN A 115 -6.37 -2.95 -15.75
CA ASN A 115 -7.47 -2.45 -14.94
C ASN A 115 -7.55 -0.91 -15.04
N GLY A 116 -8.64 -0.40 -15.60
CA GLY A 116 -8.87 1.05 -15.72
C GLY A 116 -9.09 1.74 -14.36
N ARG A 117 -8.98 3.07 -14.32
CA ARG A 117 -9.19 3.89 -13.10
C ARG A 117 -10.51 3.56 -12.39
N GLU A 118 -11.57 3.42 -13.15
CA GLU A 118 -12.92 3.16 -12.64
C GLU A 118 -12.97 1.91 -11.76
N TYR A 119 -12.16 0.89 -12.08
CA TYR A 119 -12.07 -0.32 -11.28
C TYR A 119 -11.57 -0.02 -9.87
N TYR A 120 -10.46 0.71 -9.74
CA TYR A 120 -9.90 1.04 -8.44
C TYR A 120 -10.83 1.97 -7.66
N GLU A 121 -11.55 2.87 -8.33
CA GLU A 121 -12.58 3.68 -7.69
C GLU A 121 -13.68 2.83 -7.08
N ARG A 122 -14.16 1.81 -7.80
CA ARG A 122 -15.13 0.82 -7.28
C ARG A 122 -14.54 0.01 -6.12
N PHE A 123 -13.32 -0.50 -6.28
CA PHE A 123 -12.61 -1.22 -5.22
C PHE A 123 -12.48 -0.38 -3.95
N PHE A 124 -12.06 0.88 -4.05
CA PHE A 124 -11.94 1.78 -2.90
C PHE A 124 -13.30 2.16 -2.32
N THR A 125 -14.34 2.24 -3.15
CA THR A 125 -15.70 2.49 -2.68
C THR A 125 -16.19 1.33 -1.81
N LEU A 126 -15.98 0.09 -2.25
CA LEU A 126 -16.34 -1.12 -1.51
C LEU A 126 -15.45 -1.30 -0.27
N SER A 127 -14.13 -1.37 -0.45
CA SER A 127 -13.18 -1.68 0.63
C SER A 127 -13.24 -0.70 1.79
N LEU A 128 -13.45 0.59 1.51
CA LEU A 128 -13.54 1.64 2.53
C LEU A 128 -14.98 1.96 2.95
N GLY A 129 -15.99 1.32 2.35
CA GLY A 129 -17.39 1.61 2.68
C GLY A 129 -17.82 3.05 2.37
N LYS A 130 -17.30 3.64 1.29
CA LYS A 130 -17.64 5.01 0.89
C LYS A 130 -19.12 5.13 0.51
N PRO A 131 -19.69 6.35 0.47
CA PRO A 131 -21.04 6.54 -0.05
C PRO A 131 -21.25 5.83 -1.40
N GLY A 132 -22.34 5.07 -1.50
CA GLY A 132 -22.63 4.24 -2.68
C GLY A 132 -22.15 2.78 -2.61
N TRP A 133 -21.43 2.37 -1.56
CA TRP A 133 -20.88 1.01 -1.44
C TRP A 133 -21.96 -0.08 -1.50
N SER A 134 -23.11 0.12 -0.84
CA SER A 134 -24.16 -0.89 -0.73
C SER A 134 -24.82 -1.14 -2.08
N GLN A 135 -25.09 -0.07 -2.82
CA GLN A 135 -25.63 -0.13 -4.19
C GLN A 135 -24.62 -0.78 -5.13
N LEU A 136 -23.33 -0.41 -5.03
CA LEU A 136 -22.27 -0.99 -5.84
C LEU A 136 -22.08 -2.49 -5.57
N LEU A 137 -22.14 -2.92 -4.30
CA LEU A 137 -22.05 -4.32 -3.91
C LEU A 137 -23.19 -5.16 -4.54
N GLN A 138 -24.41 -4.62 -4.57
CA GLN A 138 -25.56 -5.24 -5.22
C GLN A 138 -25.41 -5.28 -6.74
N GLN A 139 -24.96 -4.18 -7.36
CA GLN A 139 -24.75 -4.07 -8.81
C GLN A 139 -23.70 -5.06 -9.32
N GLU A 140 -22.60 -5.21 -8.58
CA GLU A 140 -21.53 -6.13 -8.95
C GLU A 140 -21.91 -7.60 -8.74
N ASN A 141 -22.92 -7.89 -7.91
CA ASN A 141 -23.45 -9.22 -7.63
C ASN A 141 -22.36 -10.25 -7.31
N PHE A 142 -21.52 -9.95 -6.31
CA PHE A 142 -20.56 -10.91 -5.79
C PHE A 142 -21.26 -12.02 -4.99
N ASP A 143 -20.74 -13.24 -5.11
CA ASP A 143 -21.16 -14.40 -4.32
C ASP A 143 -20.30 -14.55 -3.05
N PHE A 144 -19.04 -14.12 -3.14
CA PHE A 144 -18.09 -14.16 -2.03
C PHE A 144 -17.32 -12.85 -1.91
N ALA A 145 -16.89 -12.54 -0.68
CA ALA A 145 -15.94 -11.47 -0.42
C ALA A 145 -14.78 -12.01 0.42
N LEU A 146 -13.59 -12.04 -0.17
CA LEU A 146 -12.33 -12.42 0.47
C LEU A 146 -11.57 -11.15 0.83
N LEU A 147 -11.58 -10.79 2.11
CA LEU A 147 -11.16 -9.49 2.61
C LEU A 147 -9.95 -9.61 3.53
N ARG A 148 -9.15 -8.54 3.60
CA ARG A 148 -8.14 -8.43 4.66
C ARG A 148 -8.82 -8.07 5.99
N PRO A 149 -8.32 -8.53 7.15
CA PRO A 149 -8.95 -8.28 8.46
C PRO A 149 -9.19 -6.80 8.77
N GLN A 150 -8.29 -5.92 8.32
CA GLN A 150 -8.35 -4.48 8.56
C GLN A 150 -9.30 -3.70 7.63
N MET A 151 -9.93 -4.34 6.65
CA MET A 151 -10.81 -3.63 5.71
C MET A 151 -12.11 -3.19 6.42
N PRO A 152 -12.50 -1.89 6.34
CA PRO A 152 -13.77 -1.40 6.87
C PRO A 152 -15.00 -2.19 6.40
N LEU A 153 -14.94 -2.74 5.19
CA LEU A 153 -15.99 -3.57 4.62
C LEU A 153 -16.36 -4.80 5.48
N ASN A 154 -15.44 -5.35 6.29
CA ASN A 154 -15.74 -6.46 7.21
C ASN A 154 -16.87 -6.09 8.18
N VAL A 155 -16.78 -4.89 8.79
CA VAL A 155 -17.80 -4.40 9.73
C VAL A 155 -19.14 -4.23 9.02
N LEU A 156 -19.12 -3.70 7.80
CA LEU A 156 -20.33 -3.46 7.02
C LEU A 156 -21.02 -4.77 6.61
N LEU A 157 -20.26 -5.77 6.15
CA LEU A 157 -20.81 -7.07 5.79
C LEU A 157 -21.31 -7.84 7.02
N SER A 158 -20.63 -7.73 8.16
CA SER A 158 -21.07 -8.37 9.41
C SER A 158 -22.44 -7.88 9.91
N ALA A 159 -22.83 -6.66 9.55
CA ALA A 159 -24.11 -6.07 9.91
C ALA A 159 -25.24 -6.42 8.91
N ARG A 160 -24.91 -7.06 7.78
CA ARG A 160 -25.87 -7.43 6.74
C ARG A 160 -26.44 -8.83 7.00
N LYS A 161 -27.71 -9.03 6.65
CA LYS A 161 -28.40 -10.33 6.78
C LYS A 161 -28.27 -11.21 5.53
N ASP A 162 -27.86 -10.64 4.42
CA ASP A 162 -27.63 -11.33 3.13
C ASP A 162 -26.16 -11.78 2.96
N TRP A 163 -25.34 -11.65 4.01
CA TRP A 163 -23.95 -12.08 4.04
C TRP A 163 -23.65 -12.83 5.34
N GLU A 164 -22.89 -13.91 5.23
CA GLU A 164 -22.44 -14.71 6.35
C GLU A 164 -20.91 -14.81 6.33
N GLN A 165 -20.27 -14.62 7.49
CA GLN A 165 -18.85 -14.87 7.64
C GLN A 165 -18.63 -16.38 7.81
N ILE A 166 -18.00 -17.01 6.82
CA ILE A 166 -17.79 -18.47 6.82
C ILE A 166 -16.37 -18.88 7.20
N TYR A 167 -15.41 -17.93 7.19
CA TYR A 167 -14.04 -18.18 7.61
C TYR A 167 -13.35 -16.90 8.08
N GLN A 168 -12.45 -17.02 9.05
CA GLN A 168 -11.57 -15.96 9.51
C GLN A 168 -10.29 -16.52 10.13
N ASP A 169 -9.14 -15.96 9.76
CA ASP A 169 -7.86 -16.13 10.43
C ASP A 169 -7.13 -14.78 10.57
N GLU A 170 -5.84 -14.81 10.88
CA GLU A 170 -5.00 -13.61 11.03
C GLU A 170 -4.74 -12.88 9.70
N ASP A 171 -4.92 -13.57 8.57
CA ASP A 171 -4.53 -13.09 7.24
C ASP A 171 -5.73 -12.63 6.41
N ALA A 172 -6.90 -13.26 6.59
CA ALA A 172 -8.07 -13.06 5.77
C ALA A 172 -9.40 -13.37 6.46
N VAL A 173 -10.46 -12.76 5.93
CA VAL A 173 -11.86 -13.00 6.28
C VAL A 173 -12.61 -13.36 5.00
N LEU A 174 -13.41 -14.43 5.05
CA LEU A 174 -14.25 -14.85 3.92
C LEU A 174 -15.72 -14.72 4.29
N TYR A 175 -16.45 -14.00 3.44
CA TYR A 175 -17.90 -13.93 3.48
C TYR A 175 -18.51 -14.65 2.28
N LYS A 176 -19.65 -15.30 2.53
CA LYS A 176 -20.52 -15.88 1.51
C LYS A 176 -21.84 -15.12 1.50
N LYS A 177 -22.33 -14.79 0.31
CA LYS A 177 -23.66 -14.26 0.13
C LYS A 177 -24.66 -15.38 0.39
N ILE A 178 -25.58 -15.14 1.31
CA ILE A 178 -26.67 -16.06 1.60
C ILE A 178 -27.95 -15.50 1.00
N SER A 179 -28.80 -16.37 0.47
CA SER A 179 -30.11 -16.00 -0.08
C SER A 179 -31.06 -15.58 1.05
N GLY A 180 -30.79 -14.42 1.65
CA GLY A 180 -31.68 -13.71 2.56
C GLY A 180 -32.41 -12.62 1.79
N GLU A 181 -33.73 -12.58 1.92
CA GLU A 181 -34.61 -11.55 1.37
C GLU A 181 -33.98 -10.16 1.51
N ALA A 182 -33.77 -9.49 0.36
CA ALA A 182 -32.97 -8.28 0.23
C ALA A 182 -33.22 -7.32 1.40
N ALA A 183 -32.27 -7.30 2.35
CA ALA A 183 -32.39 -6.50 3.55
C ALA A 183 -32.53 -5.02 3.13
N THR A 184 -33.68 -4.45 3.46
CA THR A 184 -33.96 -3.04 3.30
C THR A 184 -32.94 -2.25 4.13
N ASP A 185 -32.30 -1.31 3.44
CA ASP A 185 -31.24 -0.44 3.95
C ASP A 185 -31.64 0.23 5.28
N PRO A 186 -30.90 0.03 6.40
CA PRO A 186 -31.15 0.69 7.67
C PRO A 186 -30.68 2.16 7.71
N SER A 187 -30.22 2.74 6.60
CA SER A 187 -29.75 4.15 6.53
C SER A 187 -30.74 5.14 5.91
N ARG A 188 -32.05 4.85 5.98
CA ARG A 188 -33.12 5.78 5.59
C ARG A 188 -33.68 6.58 6.76
#